data_AF-A0A6B2LVI6-F1
#
_entry.id   AF-A0A6B2LVI6-F1
#
_cell.length_a   1.000
_cell.length_b   1.000
_cell.length_c   1.000
_cell.angle_alpha   90.00
_cell.angle_beta   90.00
_cell.angle_gamma   90.00
#
_symmetry.space_group_name_H-M   'P 1'
#
loop_
_entity.id
_entity.type
_entity.pdbx_description
1 polymer ?
#
loop_
_entity_poly.entity_id
_entity_poly.type
_entity_poly.pdbx_seq_one_letter_code
_entity_poly.pdbx_strand_id
1 'polypeptide(L)' 'MCTGINQQYADVAACESAMGALPAFSLPLYFSNSVSCRANHIPMASVDPLLHCPHTGPTGGGACV' A
#
# COMPACT_ATOMS: atom_id res chain seq x y z
N MET A 1 -3.87 2.90 -10.65
CA MET A 1 -3.01 1.72 -10.90
C MET A 1 -3.13 0.81 -9.69
N CYS A 2 -3.04 -0.52 -9.84
CA CYS A 2 -3.56 -1.55 -8.91
C CYS A 2 -5.07 -1.81 -9.02
N THR A 3 -5.49 -2.31 -10.19
CA THR A 3 -6.85 -2.78 -10.50
C THR A 3 -6.80 -4.20 -11.07
N GLY A 4 -7.95 -4.85 -11.29
CA GLY A 4 -8.00 -6.22 -11.80
C GLY A 4 -7.31 -7.20 -10.85
N ILE A 5 -6.40 -8.02 -11.36
CA ILE A 5 -5.61 -8.97 -10.54
C ILE A 5 -4.76 -8.30 -9.46
N ASN A 6 -4.47 -7.00 -9.62
CA ASN A 6 -3.65 -6.22 -8.70
C ASN A 6 -4.50 -5.36 -7.74
N GLN A 7 -5.82 -5.51 -7.75
CA GLN A 7 -6.71 -4.74 -6.88
C GLN A 7 -6.46 -5.08 -5.41
N GLN A 8 -6.20 -4.04 -4.60
CA GLN A 8 -5.87 -4.19 -3.18
C GLN A 8 -7.02 -3.87 -2.23
N TYR A 9 -7.96 -3.04 -2.69
CA TYR A 9 -9.12 -2.59 -1.93
C TYR A 9 -10.38 -2.79 -2.77
N ALA A 10 -11.48 -3.18 -2.13
CA ALA A 10 -12.77 -3.36 -2.81
C ALA A 10 -13.28 -2.03 -3.40
N ASP A 11 -13.13 -0.95 -2.64
CA ASP A 11 -13.55 0.40 -3.00
C ASP A 11 -12.71 1.46 -2.24
N VAL A 12 -13.06 2.74 -2.45
CA VAL A 12 -12.40 3.88 -1.81
C VAL A 12 -12.65 3.90 -0.30
N ALA A 13 -13.85 3.56 0.16
CA ALA A 13 -14.19 3.58 1.58
C ALA A 13 -13.37 2.55 2.38
N ALA A 14 -13.15 1.36 1.82
CA ALA A 14 -12.26 0.35 2.39
C ALA A 14 -10.80 0.82 2.45
N CYS A 15 -10.34 1.55 1.42
CA CYS A 15 -9.01 2.16 1.40
C CYS A 15 -8.86 3.22 2.50
N GLU A 16 -9.80 4.16 2.60
CA GLU A 16 -9.78 5.22 3.62
C GLU A 16 -9.84 4.65 5.04
N SER A 17 -10.69 3.65 5.27
CA SER A 17 -10.76 2.97 6.56
C SER A 17 -9.44 2.28 6.92
N ALA A 18 -8.78 1.63 5.95
CA ALA A 18 -7.50 0.98 6.18
C ALA A 18 -6.40 2.01 6.47
N MET A 19 -6.33 3.11 5.72
CA MET A 19 -5.32 4.15 5.92
C MET A 19 -5.54 4.90 7.25
N GLY A 20 -6.78 5.12 7.65
CA GLY A 20 -7.12 5.76 8.93
C GLY A 20 -6.71 4.95 10.16
N ALA A 21 -6.47 3.65 10.01
CA ALA A 21 -5.99 2.78 11.09
C ALA A 21 -4.45 2.73 11.21
N LEU A 22 -3.72 3.34 10.27
CA LEU A 22 -2.26 3.28 10.23
C LEU A 22 -1.61 4.56 10.73
N PRO A 23 -0.39 4.48 11.30
CA PRO A 23 0.44 5.66 11.49
C PRO A 23 0.65 6.39 10.16
N ALA A 24 0.50 7.71 10.16
CA ALA A 24 0.77 8.51 8.97
C ALA A 24 2.22 8.36 8.48
N PHE A 25 3.15 8.22 9.43
CA PHE A 25 4.58 8.09 9.18
C PHE A 25 5.21 7.04 10.10
N SER A 26 6.15 6.27 9.56
CA SER A 26 7.05 5.42 10.34
C SER A 26 8.37 5.19 9.59
N LEU A 27 9.45 4.93 10.33
CA LEU A 27 10.73 4.52 9.78
C LEU A 27 10.91 3.01 9.97
N PRO A 28 11.57 2.31 9.03
CA PRO A 28 12.06 2.79 7.73
C PRO A 28 10.91 3.10 6.74
N LEU A 29 11.10 4.12 5.91
CA LEU A 29 10.05 4.64 5.00
C LEU A 29 9.51 3.63 4.00
N TYR A 30 10.27 2.59 3.66
CA TYR A 30 9.90 1.61 2.64
C TYR A 30 9.58 0.22 3.21
N PHE A 31 9.78 0.04 4.53
CA PHE A 31 9.66 -1.26 5.20
C PHE A 31 8.95 -1.15 6.56
N SER A 32 7.93 -0.31 6.65
CA SER A 32 7.16 -0.11 7.88
C SER A 32 5.66 -0.03 7.60
N ASN A 33 4.83 -0.52 8.51
CA ASN A 33 3.38 -0.38 8.40
C ASN A 33 2.91 1.05 8.66
N SER A 34 2.95 1.88 7.62
CA SER A 34 2.54 3.28 7.66
C SER A 34 1.91 3.73 6.34
N VAL A 35 1.12 4.80 6.40
CA VAL A 35 0.59 5.46 5.19
C VAL A 35 1.75 5.93 4.30
N SER A 36 2.82 6.48 4.89
CA SER A 36 4.01 6.89 4.15
C SER A 36 4.68 5.75 3.40
N CYS A 37 4.73 4.53 3.96
CA CYS A 37 5.29 3.38 3.24
C CYS A 37 4.48 3.05 1.99
N ARG A 38 3.16 3.01 2.13
CA ARG A 38 2.25 2.71 1.03
C ARG A 38 2.32 3.77 -0.06
N ALA A 39 2.36 5.03 0.33
CA ALA A 39 2.52 6.16 -0.59
C ALA A 39 3.82 6.05 -1.41
N ASN A 40 4.92 5.58 -0.81
CA ASN A 40 6.18 5.36 -1.52
C ASN A 40 6.14 4.16 -2.49
N HIS A 41 5.32 3.14 -2.24
CA HIS A 41 5.17 1.99 -3.14
C HIS A 41 4.19 2.25 -4.31
N ILE A 42 3.24 3.19 -4.18
CA ILE A 42 2.32 3.58 -5.27
C ILE A 42 3.02 3.94 -6.58
N PRO A 43 4.01 4.87 -6.64
CA PRO A 43 4.67 5.19 -7.90
C PRO A 43 5.39 3.97 -8.50
N MET A 44 5.90 3.07 -7.66
CA MET A 44 6.59 1.86 -8.11
C MET A 44 5.64 0.80 -8.70
N ALA A 45 4.36 0.87 -8.38
CA ALA A 45 3.33 0.08 -9.07
C ALA A 45 3.18 0.44 -10.56
N SER A 46 3.75 1.56 -11.03
CA SER A 46 3.88 1.84 -12.47
C SER A 46 5.00 1.06 -13.15
N VAL A 47 5.99 0.60 -12.38
CA VAL A 47 7.20 -0.08 -12.89
C VAL A 47 7.01 -1.59 -12.86
N ASP A 48 6.62 -2.15 -11.72
CA ASP A 48 6.27 -3.56 -11.56
C ASP A 48 4.98 -3.69 -10.72
N PRO A 49 3.80 -3.72 -11.38
CA PRO A 49 2.53 -3.81 -10.69
C PRO A 49 2.37 -5.10 -9.87
N LEU A 50 2.93 -6.23 -10.33
CA LEU A 50 2.77 -7.52 -9.65
C LEU A 50 3.54 -7.53 -8.32
N LEU A 51 4.72 -6.92 -8.29
CA LEU A 51 5.51 -6.80 -7.06
C LEU A 51 4.97 -5.71 -6.14
N HIS A 52 4.66 -4.51 -6.65
CA HIS A 52 4.44 -3.34 -5.79
C HIS A 52 2.99 -3.11 -5.39
N CYS A 53 2.00 -3.58 -6.15
CA CYS A 53 0.60 -3.42 -5.73
C CYS A 53 0.31 -4.08 -4.37
N PRO A 54 0.75 -5.33 -4.08
CA PRO A 54 0.58 -5.94 -2.77
C PRO A 54 1.09 -5.09 -1.60
N HIS A 55 2.17 -4.33 -1.80
CA HIS A 55 2.76 -3.49 -0.75
C HIS A 55 1.88 -2.30 -0.36
N THR A 56 1.02 -1.86 -1.27
CA THR A 56 0.07 -0.76 -1.05
C THR A 56 -1.23 -1.21 -0.38
N GLY A 57 -1.50 -2.53 -0.33
CA GLY A 57 -2.74 -3.12 0.16
C GLY A 57 -2.79 -3.42 1.65
N PRO A 58 -3.95 -3.84 2.21
CA PRO A 58 -4.16 -3.95 3.67
C PRO A 58 -3.11 -4.78 4.42
N THR A 59 -2.56 -5.81 3.78
CA THR A 59 -1.57 -6.72 4.38
C THR A 59 -0.14 -6.17 4.36
N GLY A 60 0.11 -5.08 3.62
CA GLY A 60 1.45 -4.54 3.41
C GLY A 60 2.33 -5.36 2.47
N GLY A 61 1.84 -6.49 1.95
CA GLY A 61 2.56 -7.35 1.01
C GLY A 61 3.96 -7.76 1.48
N GLY A 62 4.20 -7.80 2.80
CA GLY A 62 5.50 -8.09 3.40
C GLY A 62 6.49 -6.92 3.42
N ALA A 63 6.28 -5.86 2.62
CA ALA A 63 7.11 -4.66 2.66
C ALA A 63 6.63 -3.68 3.72
N CYS A 64 5.35 -3.28 3.69
CA CYS A 64 4.80 -2.30 4.64
C CYS A 64 4.13 -3.00 5.84
N VAL A 65 4.91 -3.67 6.67
CA VAL A 65 4.48 -4.45 7.86
C VAL A 65 5.04 -3.93 9.17
#